data_AF-A0A4R7G430-F1
#
_entry.id   AF-A0A4R7G430-F1
#
_cell.length_a   1.000
_cell.length_b   1.000
_cell.length_c   1.000
_cell.angle_alpha   90.00
_cell.angle_beta   90.00
_cell.angle_gamma   90.00
#
_symmetry.space_group_name_H-M   'P 1'
#
loop_
_entity.id
_entity.type
_entity.pdbx_description
1 polymer ?
#
loop_
_entity_poly.entity_id
_entity_poly.type
_entity_poly.pdbx_seq_one_letter_code
_entity_poly.pdbx_strand_id
1 'polypeptide(L)'
;MVILTERSQPEQLLVDALRASFDASVMNFGSYNILCTVDRLGAPADTGAARAWGGSLLLVGYRREPIEIVLCPVDLDDALSRVETLRRGEEPGPAAAAIPTLVNLTNLAGMASQDNVVEVTLSTGRRTKLDLHSQVRFDQFPETALHQGRDVADFYEFIDYFMDVVERMNAA
;
A
#
# COMPACT_ATOMS: atom_id res chain seq x y z
N MET A 1 -2.01 -2.44 -8.25
CA MET A 1 -2.79 -1.34 -8.83
C MET A 1 -2.97 -1.68 -10.29
N VAL A 2 -3.83 -2.66 -10.52
CA VAL A 2 -4.27 -3.07 -11.85
C VAL A 2 -4.85 -1.84 -12.52
N ILE A 3 -4.39 -1.57 -13.73
CA ILE A 3 -4.79 -0.42 -14.54
C ILE A 3 -6.29 -0.59 -14.84
N LEU A 4 -7.12 0.26 -14.24
CA LEU A 4 -8.50 0.44 -14.67
C LEU A 4 -8.46 1.02 -16.09
N THR A 5 -9.27 0.48 -16.99
CA THR A 5 -9.42 0.99 -18.36
C THR A 5 -10.14 2.36 -18.38
N GLU A 6 -10.70 2.82 -17.25
CA GLU A 6 -11.42 4.10 -17.15
C GLU A 6 -11.14 4.81 -15.79
N ARG A 7 -9.86 5.07 -15.44
CA ARG A 7 -9.58 6.04 -14.36
C ARG A 7 -9.84 7.45 -14.85
N SER A 8 -10.39 8.29 -13.98
CA SER A 8 -10.37 9.74 -14.23
C SER A 8 -8.91 10.22 -14.28
N GLN A 9 -8.62 11.26 -15.07
CA GLN A 9 -7.27 11.83 -15.15
C GLN A 9 -6.72 12.24 -13.76
N PRO A 10 -7.50 12.88 -12.86
CA PRO A 10 -7.04 13.18 -11.50
C PRO A 10 -6.68 11.93 -10.69
N GLU A 11 -7.46 10.85 -10.82
CA GLU A 11 -7.16 9.59 -10.15
C GLU A 11 -5.87 8.98 -10.69
N GLN A 12 -5.67 9.00 -12.01
CA GLN A 12 -4.45 8.49 -12.63
C GLN A 12 -3.21 9.25 -12.17
N LEU A 13 -3.26 10.58 -12.04
CA LEU A 13 -2.14 11.36 -11.51
C LEU A 13 -1.82 11.00 -10.06
N LEU A 14 -2.84 10.77 -9.23
CA LEU A 14 -2.66 10.30 -7.86
C LEU A 14 -2.04 8.89 -7.83
N VAL A 15 -2.51 7.99 -8.70
CA VAL A 15 -1.92 6.65 -8.88
C VAL A 15 -0.43 6.77 -9.19
N ASP A 16 -0.06 7.62 -10.15
CA ASP A 16 1.31 7.77 -10.63
C ASP A 16 2.21 8.38 -9.55
N ALA A 17 1.69 9.35 -8.78
CA ALA A 17 2.40 9.91 -7.63
C ALA A 17 2.65 8.88 -6.53
N LEU A 18 1.63 8.10 -6.15
CA LEU A 18 1.76 7.04 -5.14
C LEU A 18 2.74 5.94 -5.60
N ARG A 19 2.68 5.57 -6.88
CA ARG A 19 3.63 4.64 -7.49
C ARG A 19 5.06 5.17 -7.43
N ALA A 20 5.27 6.45 -7.76
CA ALA A 20 6.60 7.07 -7.67
C ALA A 20 7.17 7.01 -6.24
N SER A 21 6.34 7.22 -5.20
CA SER A 21 6.77 7.06 -3.80
C SER A 21 7.19 5.63 -3.47
N PHE A 22 6.46 4.64 -3.99
CA PHE A 22 6.84 3.23 -3.84
C PHE A 22 8.16 2.92 -4.57
N ASP A 23 8.30 3.40 -5.81
CA ASP A 23 9.46 3.18 -6.68
C ASP A 23 10.75 3.76 -6.09
N ALA A 24 10.67 4.93 -5.44
CA ALA A 24 11.80 5.52 -4.74
C ALA A 24 12.23 4.71 -3.50
N SER A 25 11.31 3.95 -2.90
CA SER A 25 11.54 3.18 -1.68
C SER A 25 11.95 1.73 -1.94
N VAL A 26 11.53 1.15 -3.08
CA VAL A 26 11.68 -0.27 -3.40
C VAL A 26 12.42 -0.45 -4.73
N MET A 27 13.67 -0.88 -4.65
CA MET A 27 14.49 -1.18 -5.83
C MET A 27 13.94 -2.44 -6.54
N ASN A 28 13.68 -2.35 -7.86
CA ASN A 28 13.08 -3.40 -8.71
C ASN A 28 11.56 -3.62 -8.55
N PHE A 29 10.79 -2.55 -8.75
CA PHE A 29 9.33 -2.51 -8.61
C PHE A 29 8.52 -3.36 -9.61
N GLY A 30 9.02 -3.64 -10.83
CA GLY A 30 8.20 -4.10 -11.97
C GLY A 30 7.42 -5.41 -11.82
N SER A 31 7.49 -6.08 -10.67
CA SER A 31 6.80 -7.35 -10.36
C SER A 31 5.76 -7.27 -9.24
N TYR A 32 5.47 -6.10 -8.67
CA TYR A 32 4.53 -5.98 -7.54
C TYR A 32 3.16 -5.42 -7.93
N ASN A 33 2.12 -6.03 -7.36
CA ASN A 33 0.81 -5.41 -7.26
C ASN A 33 0.81 -4.48 -6.05
N ILE A 34 0.41 -3.21 -6.25
CA ILE A 34 0.30 -2.23 -5.15
C ILE A 34 -1.16 -1.99 -4.77
N LEU A 35 -1.47 -1.84 -3.48
CA LEU A 35 -2.68 -1.15 -3.02
C LEU A 35 -2.36 -0.14 -1.92
N CYS A 36 -3.29 0.76 -1.65
CA CYS A 36 -3.18 1.74 -0.58
C CYS A 36 -3.99 1.28 0.65
N THR A 37 -3.46 1.42 1.86
CA THR A 37 -4.11 0.98 3.09
C THR A 37 -3.75 1.89 4.24
N VAL A 38 -4.46 1.76 5.35
CA VAL A 38 -4.13 2.46 6.60
C VAL A 38 -3.61 1.47 7.62
N ASP A 39 -2.47 1.77 8.25
CA ASP A 39 -2.02 1.04 9.44
C ASP A 39 -2.69 1.60 10.68
N ARG A 40 -3.59 0.82 11.29
CA ARG A 40 -4.31 1.21 12.51
C ARG A 40 -3.45 1.15 13.78
N LEU A 41 -2.28 0.50 13.72
CA LEU A 41 -1.31 0.50 14.82
C LEU A 41 -0.25 1.60 14.63
N GLY A 42 -0.18 2.18 13.43
CA GLY A 42 0.72 3.29 13.13
C GLY A 42 0.33 4.56 13.87
N ALA A 43 1.30 5.46 14.06
CA ALA A 43 1.01 6.78 14.57
C ALA A 43 0.05 7.48 13.58
N PRO A 44 -1.11 8.00 14.04
CA PRO A 44 -1.98 8.77 13.18
C PRO A 44 -1.22 9.97 12.65
N ALA A 45 -1.50 10.36 11.41
CA ALA A 45 -0.90 11.56 10.87
C ALA A 45 -1.36 12.79 11.68
N ASP A 46 -0.41 13.54 12.25
CA ASP A 46 -0.69 14.75 13.04
C ASP A 46 -1.33 15.86 12.17
N THR A 47 -0.99 15.85 10.88
CA THR A 47 -1.46 16.74 9.81
C THR A 47 -1.64 15.94 8.51
N GLY A 48 -2.32 16.48 7.50
CA GLY A 48 -2.46 15.80 6.18
C GLY A 48 -3.73 14.93 6.04
N ALA A 49 -3.94 14.33 4.86
CA ALA A 49 -5.22 13.65 4.53
C ALA A 49 -5.43 12.33 5.23
N ALA A 50 -4.34 11.74 5.73
CA ALA A 50 -4.41 10.50 6.47
C ALA A 50 -4.99 10.66 7.89
N ARG A 51 -5.13 11.91 8.38
CA ARG A 51 -5.65 12.19 9.72
C ARG A 51 -7.08 11.66 9.93
N ALA A 52 -7.93 11.74 8.91
CA ALA A 52 -9.31 11.25 8.98
C ALA A 52 -9.41 9.73 9.20
N TRP A 53 -8.34 8.99 8.92
CA TRP A 53 -8.33 7.53 9.00
C TRP A 53 -7.77 6.98 10.32
N GLY A 54 -7.28 7.84 11.21
CA GLY A 54 -6.84 7.45 12.55
C GLY A 54 -5.63 6.51 12.59
N GLY A 55 -4.83 6.48 11.52
CA GLY A 55 -3.61 5.67 11.38
C GLY A 55 -2.65 6.27 10.34
N SER A 56 -1.60 5.54 9.98
CA SER A 56 -0.62 5.99 8.98
C SER A 56 -0.89 5.38 7.60
N LEU A 57 -0.81 6.20 6.54
CA LEU A 57 -0.97 5.72 5.17
C LEU A 57 0.20 4.79 4.77
N LEU A 58 -0.14 3.63 4.21
CA LEU A 58 0.78 2.64 3.72
C LEU A 58 0.44 2.25 2.28
N LEU A 59 1.47 2.02 1.47
CA LEU A 59 1.36 1.23 0.25
C LEU A 59 1.79 -0.19 0.55
N VAL A 60 0.98 -1.14 0.09
CA VAL A 60 1.24 -2.57 0.19
C VAL A 60 1.59 -3.05 -1.20
N GLY A 61 2.87 -3.34 -1.43
CA GLY A 61 3.33 -4.10 -2.58
C GLY A 61 3.25 -5.59 -2.28
N TYR A 62 2.72 -6.42 -3.17
CA TYR A 62 2.72 -7.87 -3.00
C TYR A 62 3.00 -8.58 -4.33
N ARG A 63 3.62 -9.76 -4.24
CA ARG A 63 3.88 -10.63 -5.39
C ARG A 63 3.92 -12.09 -4.98
N ARG A 64 3.57 -12.98 -5.92
CA ARG A 64 3.47 -14.42 -5.70
C ARG A 64 4.80 -15.17 -5.91
N GLU A 65 5.76 -14.58 -6.62
CA GLU A 65 7.05 -15.22 -6.92
C GLU A 65 8.22 -14.22 -6.90
N PRO A 66 9.12 -14.28 -5.91
CA PRO A 66 8.96 -14.97 -4.61
C PRO A 66 7.77 -14.44 -3.81
N ILE A 67 7.18 -15.28 -2.96
CA ILE A 67 6.03 -14.89 -2.13
C ILE A 67 6.46 -13.87 -1.07
N GLU A 68 6.02 -12.62 -1.21
CA GLU A 68 6.33 -11.57 -0.27
C GLU A 68 5.36 -10.38 -0.34
N ILE A 69 5.36 -9.62 0.76
CA ILE A 69 4.66 -8.35 0.92
C ILE A 69 5.68 -7.29 1.32
N VAL A 70 5.55 -6.10 0.76
CA VAL A 70 6.35 -4.92 1.09
C VAL A 70 5.40 -3.85 1.60
N LEU A 71 5.61 -3.43 2.84
CA LEU A 71 4.85 -2.37 3.49
C LEU A 71 5.67 -1.08 3.41
N CYS A 72 5.21 -0.12 2.63
CA CYS A 72 5.90 1.14 2.40
C CYS A 72 5.10 2.30 3.01
N PRO A 73 5.63 3.01 4.01
CA PRO A 73 5.09 4.30 4.44
C PRO A 73 5.02 5.28 3.27
N VAL A 74 3.95 6.08 3.23
CA VAL A 74 3.79 7.15 2.24
C VAL A 74 3.74 8.50 2.92
N ASP A 75 4.58 9.41 2.44
CA ASP A 75 4.41 10.84 2.66
C ASP A 75 3.37 11.37 1.67
N LEU A 76 2.18 11.63 2.17
CA LEU A 76 1.09 12.08 1.34
C LEU A 76 1.30 13.52 0.85
N ASP A 77 1.99 14.37 1.60
CA ASP A 77 2.25 15.74 1.19
C ASP A 77 3.22 15.77 -0.01
N ASP A 78 4.24 14.89 -0.02
CA ASP A 78 5.10 14.68 -1.22
C ASP A 78 4.27 14.16 -2.41
N ALA A 79 3.43 13.14 -2.19
CA ALA A 79 2.58 12.60 -3.26
C ALA A 79 1.63 13.66 -3.85
N LEU A 80 0.99 14.49 -3.03
CA LEU A 80 0.09 15.55 -3.49
C LEU A 80 0.84 16.66 -4.23
N SER A 81 2.01 17.07 -3.74
CA SER A 81 2.88 18.05 -4.43
C SER A 81 3.24 17.58 -5.85
N ARG A 82 3.47 16.27 -6.03
CA ARG A 82 3.71 15.66 -7.34
C ARG A 82 2.50 15.72 -8.25
N VAL A 83 1.30 15.43 -7.73
CA VAL A 83 0.06 15.54 -8.51
C VAL A 83 -0.09 16.96 -9.06
N GLU A 84 0.16 17.99 -8.25
CA GLU A 84 0.09 19.38 -8.69
C GLU A 84 1.17 19.76 -9.71
N THR A 85 2.34 19.12 -9.65
CA THR A 85 3.43 19.31 -10.62
C THR A 85 3.08 18.65 -11.95
N LEU A 86 2.60 17.40 -11.92
CA LEU A 86 2.14 16.67 -13.10
C LEU A 86 0.94 17.36 -13.77
N ARG A 87 0.01 17.93 -13.00
CA ARG A 87 -1.11 18.74 -13.53
C ARG A 87 -0.65 19.95 -14.33
N ARG A 88 0.50 20.54 -13.96
CA ARG A 88 1.13 21.65 -14.69
C ARG A 88 1.94 21.19 -15.91
N GLY A 89 2.06 19.88 -16.14
CA GLY A 89 2.87 19.32 -17.21
C GLY A 89 4.37 19.41 -16.95
N GLU A 90 4.78 19.60 -15.69
CA GLU A 90 6.17 19.64 -15.26
C GLU A 90 6.62 18.23 -14.82
N GLU A 91 7.90 17.93 -15.03
CA GLU A 91 8.52 16.69 -14.53
C GLU A 91 8.77 16.83 -13.02
N PRO A 92 8.14 16.01 -12.16
CA PRO A 92 8.41 16.05 -10.73
C PRO A 92 9.84 15.59 -10.42
N GLY A 93 10.47 16.18 -9.40
CA GLY A 93 11.78 15.73 -8.89
C GLY A 93 11.75 14.32 -8.31
N PRO A 94 12.84 13.77 -7.77
CA PRO A 94 12.84 12.42 -7.18
C PRO A 94 11.86 12.30 -6.01
N ALA A 95 11.16 11.16 -5.90
CA ALA A 95 10.22 10.89 -4.79
C ALA A 95 10.93 10.69 -3.46
N ALA A 96 10.26 11.10 -2.38
CA ALA A 96 10.76 10.87 -1.04
C ALA A 96 10.77 9.37 -0.76
N ALA A 97 11.96 8.82 -0.54
CA ALA A 97 12.12 7.41 -0.19
C ALA A 97 11.78 7.20 1.28
N ALA A 98 10.91 6.23 1.56
CA ALA A 98 10.65 5.72 2.90
C ALA A 98 11.42 4.40 3.11
N ILE A 99 11.56 3.98 4.37
CA ILE A 99 12.14 2.67 4.69
C ILE A 99 11.02 1.62 4.61
N PRO A 100 11.00 0.74 3.59
CA PRO A 100 9.99 -0.30 3.49
C PRO A 100 10.21 -1.39 4.52
N THR A 101 9.13 -2.06 4.92
CA THR A 101 9.17 -3.27 5.74
C THR A 101 8.83 -4.47 4.88
N LEU A 102 9.77 -5.39 4.74
CA LEU A 102 9.56 -6.64 4.00
C LEU A 102 8.90 -7.69 4.91
N VAL A 103 7.91 -8.39 4.37
CA VAL A 103 7.23 -9.53 4.99
C VAL A 103 7.34 -10.70 4.02
N ASN A 104 7.90 -11.82 4.49
CA ASN A 104 8.07 -13.02 3.69
C ASN A 104 8.02 -14.26 4.59
N LEU A 105 8.13 -15.44 3.98
CA LEU A 105 8.02 -16.72 4.68
C LEU A 105 9.09 -16.94 5.77
N THR A 106 10.19 -16.19 5.76
CA THR A 106 11.29 -16.34 6.74
C THR A 106 11.16 -15.44 7.96
N ASN A 107 10.42 -14.34 7.85
CA ASN A 107 10.29 -13.36 8.92
C ASN A 107 8.85 -13.19 9.43
N LEU A 108 7.88 -13.88 8.82
CA LEU A 108 6.52 -13.92 9.31
C LEU A 108 6.43 -14.77 10.57
N ALA A 109 5.84 -14.21 11.63
CA ALA A 109 5.51 -14.95 12.86
C ALA A 109 4.02 -15.26 12.97
N GLY A 110 3.15 -14.46 12.35
CA GLY A 110 1.73 -14.72 12.29
C GLY A 110 1.01 -13.75 11.37
N MET A 111 -0.05 -14.21 10.74
CA MET A 111 -0.92 -13.38 9.92
C MET A 111 -2.37 -13.83 10.13
N ALA A 112 -3.26 -12.86 10.20
CA ALA A 112 -4.69 -13.09 10.35
C ALA A 112 -5.45 -12.12 9.47
N SER A 113 -6.54 -12.59 8.86
CA SER A 113 -7.45 -11.75 8.09
C SER A 113 -8.85 -11.86 8.68
N GLN A 114 -9.47 -10.71 8.93
CA GLN A 114 -10.85 -10.62 9.41
C GLN A 114 -11.51 -9.39 8.82
N ASP A 115 -12.67 -9.57 8.19
CA ASP A 115 -13.43 -8.51 7.52
C ASP A 115 -12.53 -7.71 6.56
N ASN A 116 -12.41 -6.40 6.77
CA ASN A 116 -11.60 -5.50 5.98
C ASN A 116 -10.17 -5.32 6.54
N VAL A 117 -9.76 -6.14 7.50
CA VAL A 117 -8.49 -5.99 8.21
C VAL A 117 -7.57 -7.19 8.01
N VAL A 118 -6.30 -6.92 7.74
CA VAL A 118 -5.22 -7.91 7.76
C VAL A 118 -4.20 -7.51 8.83
N GLU A 119 -4.01 -8.39 9.81
CA GLU A 119 -2.97 -8.24 10.83
C GLU A 119 -1.75 -9.07 10.44
N VAL A 120 -0.58 -8.43 10.47
CA VAL A 120 0.71 -9.05 10.18
C VAL A 120 1.63 -8.88 11.38
N THR A 121 2.16 -9.98 11.88
CA THR A 121 3.15 -10.02 12.96
C THR A 121 4.45 -10.62 12.43
N LEU A 122 5.54 -9.87 12.59
CA LEU A 122 6.89 -10.30 12.24
C LEU A 122 7.58 -10.98 13.41
N SER A 123 8.57 -11.81 13.12
CA SER A 123 9.43 -12.48 14.11
C SER A 123 10.24 -11.51 14.98
N THR A 124 10.42 -10.28 14.52
CA THR A 124 11.00 -9.17 15.29
C THR A 124 10.04 -8.60 16.35
N GLY A 125 8.81 -9.08 16.42
CA GLY A 125 7.75 -8.58 17.31
C GLY A 125 6.97 -7.39 16.75
N ARG A 126 7.36 -6.86 15.58
CA ARG A 126 6.62 -5.78 14.92
C ARG A 126 5.26 -6.27 14.45
N ARG A 127 4.22 -5.50 14.74
CA ARG A 127 2.84 -5.76 14.31
C ARG A 127 2.32 -4.61 13.47
N THR A 128 1.60 -4.93 12.41
CA THR A 128 0.96 -3.97 11.52
C THR A 128 -0.49 -4.40 11.30
N LYS A 129 -1.44 -3.46 11.37
CA LYS A 129 -2.86 -3.75 11.17
C LYS A 129 -3.39 -2.98 9.96
N LEU A 130 -3.38 -3.65 8.82
CA LEU A 130 -3.78 -3.11 7.53
C LEU A 130 -5.30 -3.05 7.44
N ASP A 131 -5.85 -1.84 7.36
CA ASP A 131 -7.26 -1.58 7.15
C ASP A 131 -7.52 -1.29 5.66
N LEU A 132 -8.01 -2.31 4.98
CA LEU A 132 -8.20 -2.34 3.53
C LEU A 132 -9.54 -1.70 3.17
N HIS A 133 -9.51 -0.78 2.21
CA HIS A 133 -10.69 -0.07 1.74
C HIS A 133 -10.78 -0.19 0.22
N SER A 134 -11.96 -0.54 -0.32
CA SER A 134 -12.16 -0.61 -1.77
C SER A 134 -12.11 0.77 -2.46
N GLN A 135 -12.34 1.83 -1.67
CA GLN A 135 -12.28 3.22 -2.08
C GLN A 135 -11.61 4.04 -0.98
N VAL A 136 -10.59 4.84 -1.34
CA VAL A 136 -9.87 5.71 -0.41
C VAL A 136 -10.09 7.17 -0.82
N ARG A 137 -10.48 8.04 0.13
CA ARG A 137 -10.77 9.46 -0.10
C ARG A 137 -9.86 10.36 0.73
N PHE A 138 -9.16 11.26 0.07
CA PHE A 138 -8.19 12.16 0.69
C PHE A 138 -8.86 13.52 0.92
N ASP A 139 -8.93 14.01 2.16
CA ASP A 139 -9.54 15.31 2.48
C ASP A 139 -8.93 16.49 1.71
N GLN A 140 -7.63 16.41 1.42
CA GLN A 140 -6.83 17.40 0.67
C GLN A 140 -7.10 17.32 -0.83
N PHE A 141 -7.74 16.25 -1.28
CA PHE A 141 -8.03 15.98 -2.67
C PHE A 141 -9.45 15.41 -2.81
N PRO A 142 -10.48 16.12 -2.30
CA PRO A 142 -11.81 15.57 -2.07
C PRO A 142 -12.55 15.28 -3.38
N GLU A 143 -12.16 15.95 -4.47
CA GLU A 143 -12.70 15.71 -5.82
C GLU A 143 -12.34 14.32 -6.39
N THR A 144 -11.34 13.62 -5.84
CA THR A 144 -10.86 12.36 -6.40
C THR A 144 -10.78 11.29 -5.32
N ALA A 145 -11.45 10.16 -5.59
CA ALA A 145 -11.29 8.96 -4.80
C ALA A 145 -10.40 7.96 -5.54
N LEU A 146 -9.56 7.25 -4.80
CA LEU A 146 -8.77 6.13 -5.30
C LEU A 146 -9.63 4.87 -5.28
N HIS A 147 -9.94 4.32 -6.46
CA HIS A 147 -10.73 3.11 -6.59
C HIS A 147 -9.80 1.90 -6.74
N GLN A 148 -9.80 1.04 -5.71
CA GLN A 148 -8.90 -0.10 -5.61
C GLN A 148 -9.63 -1.40 -5.28
N GLY A 149 -10.95 -1.49 -5.50
CA GLY A 149 -11.74 -2.68 -5.18
C GLY A 149 -11.24 -3.98 -5.82
N ARG A 150 -10.72 -3.93 -7.05
CA ARG A 150 -10.07 -5.08 -7.71
C ARG A 150 -8.73 -5.45 -7.08
N ASP A 151 -7.93 -4.44 -6.72
CA ASP A 151 -6.64 -4.65 -6.08
C ASP A 151 -6.80 -5.24 -4.67
N VAL A 152 -7.86 -4.83 -3.96
CA VAL A 152 -8.24 -5.40 -2.65
C VAL A 152 -8.68 -6.85 -2.82
N ALA A 153 -9.52 -7.17 -3.82
CA ALA A 153 -9.92 -8.54 -4.07
C ALA A 153 -8.73 -9.46 -4.44
N ASP A 154 -7.85 -9.03 -5.35
CA ASP A 154 -6.62 -9.79 -5.69
C ASP A 154 -5.69 -9.92 -4.47
N PHE A 155 -5.66 -8.93 -3.58
CA PHE A 155 -4.86 -9.02 -2.37
C PHE A 155 -5.40 -10.05 -1.38
N TYR A 156 -6.72 -10.16 -1.21
CA TYR A 156 -7.30 -11.23 -0.40
C TYR A 156 -6.99 -12.62 -0.97
N GLU A 157 -7.15 -12.80 -2.30
CA GLU A 157 -6.76 -14.05 -2.96
C GLU A 157 -5.26 -14.36 -2.75
N PHE A 158 -4.42 -13.32 -2.74
CA PHE A 158 -3.01 -13.45 -2.44
C PHE A 158 -2.76 -13.84 -0.97
N ILE A 159 -3.47 -13.25 0.00
CA ILE A 159 -3.34 -13.57 1.43
C ILE A 159 -3.74 -15.02 1.70
N ASP A 160 -4.84 -15.49 1.11
CA ASP A 160 -5.27 -16.89 1.22
C ASP A 160 -4.17 -17.82 0.69
N TYR A 161 -3.62 -17.52 -0.49
CA TYR A 161 -2.49 -18.26 -1.05
C TYR A 161 -1.23 -18.20 -0.16
N PHE A 162 -0.91 -17.05 0.41
CA PHE A 162 0.23 -16.88 1.31
C PHE A 162 0.08 -17.78 2.53
N MET A 163 -1.10 -17.78 3.16
CA MET A 163 -1.39 -18.57 4.36
C MET A 163 -1.34 -20.07 4.07
N ASP A 164 -1.91 -20.51 2.95
CA ASP A 164 -1.81 -21.90 2.49
C ASP A 164 -0.36 -22.38 2.39
N VAL A 165 0.54 -21.53 1.88
CA VAL A 165 1.96 -21.87 1.76
C VAL A 165 2.64 -21.94 3.14
N VAL A 166 2.34 -21.00 4.03
CA VAL A 166 2.86 -20.99 5.41
C VAL A 166 2.43 -22.26 6.16
N GLU A 167 1.17 -22.67 6.05
CA GLU A 167 0.66 -23.89 6.68
C GLU A 167 1.38 -25.14 6.16
N ARG A 168 1.58 -25.24 4.84
CA ARG A 168 2.32 -26.36 4.24
C ARG A 168 3.78 -26.43 4.71
N MET A 169 4.42 -25.28 4.92
CA MET A 169 5.79 -25.23 5.44
C MET A 169 5.88 -25.64 6.91
N ASN A 170 4.87 -25.30 7.72
CA ASN A 170 4.85 -25.67 9.14
C ASN A 170 4.43 -27.12 9.39
N ALA A 171 3.76 -27.77 8.43
CA ALA A 171 3.35 -29.17 8.50
C ALA A 171 4.44 -30.16 8.03
N ALA A 172 5.52 -29.66 7.41
CA ALA A 172 6.64 -30.45 6.90
C ALA A 172 7.80 -30.52 7.89
#